data_AF-A0A8I1PS52-F1
#
_entry.id   AF-A0A8I1PS52-F1
#
_cell.length_a   1.000
_cell.length_b   1.000
_cell.length_c   1.000
_cell.angle_alpha   90.00
_cell.angle_beta   90.00
_cell.angle_gamma   90.00
#
_symmetry.space_group_name_H-M   'P 1'
#
loop_
_entity.id
_entity.type
_entity.pdbx_description
1 polymer ?
#
loop_
_entity_poly.entity_id
_entity_poly.type
_entity_poly.pdbx_seq_one_letter_code
_entity_poly.pdbx_strand_id
1 'polypeptide(L)' 'MISLQRLITDLAREFAGRITLTTVRAEVLGAVRDLDGQIVPDALEEMAHRLAKYPLQAYLGRDADLDARS' A
#
# COMPACT_ATOMS: atom_id res chain seq x y z
N MET A 1 2.73 -5.74 10.35
CA MET A 1 3.46 -6.22 9.15
C MET A 1 2.78 -7.47 8.61
N ILE A 2 2.35 -7.46 7.36
CA ILE A 2 1.89 -8.68 6.68
C ILE A 2 3.09 -9.60 6.51
N SER A 3 3.02 -10.86 6.97
CA SER A 3 4.07 -11.83 6.68
C SER A 3 4.06 -12.17 5.19
N LEU A 4 5.23 -12.20 4.56
CA LEU A 4 5.41 -12.52 3.13
C LEU A 4 4.78 -13.87 2.76
N GLN A 5 4.85 -14.84 3.67
CA GLN A 5 4.23 -16.15 3.49
C GLN A 5 2.70 -16.07 3.44
N ARG A 6 2.10 -15.17 4.22
CA ARG A 6 0.64 -14.93 4.19
C ARG A 6 0.25 -14.30 2.85
N LEU A 7 1.00 -13.30 2.38
CA LEU A 7 0.78 -12.67 1.08
C LEU A 7 0.84 -13.69 -0.09
N ILE A 8 1.86 -14.56 -0.10
CA ILE A 8 1.98 -15.62 -1.10
C ILE A 8 0.77 -16.57 -1.04
N THR A 9 0.32 -16.91 0.17
CA THR A 9 -0.82 -17.84 0.36
C THR A 9 -2.13 -17.23 -0.13
N ASP A 10 -2.37 -15.95 0.17
CA ASP A 10 -3.59 -15.24 -0.23
C ASP A 10 -3.64 -15.06 -1.75
N LEU A 11 -2.53 -14.64 -2.37
CA LEU A 11 -2.43 -14.52 -3.83
C LEU A 11 -2.53 -15.88 -4.53
N ALA A 12 -1.93 -16.92 -3.98
CA ALA A 12 -2.06 -18.27 -4.55
C ALA A 12 -3.51 -18.76 -4.52
N ARG A 13 -4.30 -18.36 -3.51
CA ARG A 13 -5.73 -18.63 -3.44
C ARG A 13 -6.51 -17.81 -4.46
N GLU A 14 -6.19 -16.52 -4.61
CA GLU A 14 -6.85 -15.63 -5.56
C GLU A 14 -6.66 -16.08 -7.02
N PHE A 15 -5.46 -16.53 -7.36
CA PHE A 15 -5.10 -16.99 -8.71
C PHE A 15 -5.20 -18.51 -8.91
N ALA A 16 -5.84 -19.22 -7.98
CA ALA A 16 -5.98 -20.67 -8.02
C ALA A 16 -6.63 -21.13 -9.34
N GLY A 17 -6.04 -22.14 -9.98
CA GLY A 17 -6.51 -22.69 -11.26
C GLY A 17 -6.15 -21.86 -12.50
N ARG A 18 -5.50 -20.69 -12.32
CA ARG A 18 -4.99 -19.86 -13.44
C ARG A 18 -3.48 -19.74 -13.43
N ILE A 19 -2.88 -19.64 -12.24
CA ILE A 19 -1.43 -19.48 -12.05
C ILE A 19 -0.94 -20.51 -11.03
N THR A 20 0.24 -21.09 -11.26
CA THR A 20 0.83 -22.05 -10.32
C THR A 20 1.35 -21.34 -9.06
N LEU A 21 1.33 -22.05 -7.93
CA LEU A 21 1.92 -21.55 -6.67
C LEU A 21 3.40 -21.16 -6.83
N THR A 22 4.15 -21.93 -7.63
CA THR A 22 5.56 -21.66 -7.91
C THR A 22 5.74 -20.32 -8.60
N THR A 23 4.90 -20.02 -9.61
CA THR A 23 4.90 -18.73 -10.31
C THR A 23 4.50 -17.59 -9.38
N VAL A 24 3.41 -17.73 -8.61
CA VAL A 24 2.98 -16.70 -7.63
C VAL A 24 4.10 -16.39 -6.64
N ARG A 25 4.77 -17.41 -6.11
CA ARG A 25 5.90 -17.23 -5.18
C ARG A 25 7.06 -16.48 -5.86
N ALA A 26 7.41 -16.82 -7.09
CA ALA A 26 8.50 -16.18 -7.82
C ALA A 26 8.22 -14.69 -8.06
N GLU A 27 7.00 -14.35 -8.51
CA GLU A 27 6.58 -12.96 -8.74
C GLU A 27 6.58 -12.13 -7.46
N VAL A 28 6.04 -12.69 -6.36
CA VAL A 28 6.02 -11.98 -5.06
C VAL A 28 7.44 -11.74 -4.53
N LEU A 29 8.34 -12.71 -4.66
CA LEU A 29 9.74 -12.54 -4.26
C LEU A 29 10.49 -11.54 -5.16
N GLY A 30 10.19 -11.53 -6.46
CA GLY A 30 10.71 -10.54 -7.41
C GLY A 30 10.29 -9.13 -7.03
N ALA A 31 8.98 -8.92 -6.83
CA ALA A 31 8.44 -7.62 -6.42
C ALA A 31 9.03 -7.12 -5.09
N VAL A 32 9.25 -8.00 -4.10
CA VAL A 32 9.92 -7.61 -2.85
C VAL A 32 11.36 -7.19 -3.09
N ARG A 33 12.10 -7.90 -3.95
CA ARG A 33 13.48 -7.53 -4.31
C ARG A 33 13.55 -6.21 -5.07
N ASP A 34 12.61 -5.98 -5.97
CA ASP A 34 12.52 -4.73 -6.73
C ASP A 34 12.22 -3.56 -5.79
N LEU A 35 11.33 -3.76 -4.81
CA LEU A 35 11.06 -2.77 -3.77
C LEU A 35 12.28 -2.57 -2.85
N ASP A 36 12.97 -3.62 -2.42
CA ASP A 36 14.18 -3.50 -1.62
C ASP A 36 15.31 -2.76 -2.38
N GLY A 37 15.34 -2.89 -3.71
CA GLY A 37 16.25 -2.16 -4.60
C GLY A 37 15.77 -0.76 -5.03
N GLN A 38 14.48 -0.43 -4.90
CA GLN A 38 13.86 0.83 -5.34
C GLN A 38 13.27 1.67 -4.21
N ILE A 39 13.28 1.21 -2.95
CA ILE A 39 13.00 2.06 -1.80
C ILE A 39 14.21 2.97 -1.62
N VAL A 40 14.21 4.06 -2.38
CA VAL A 40 14.74 5.33 -1.91
C VAL A 40 13.99 5.60 -0.60
N PRO A 41 14.64 5.70 0.56
CA PRO A 41 13.98 5.89 1.85
C PRO A 41 12.90 6.98 1.83
N ASP A 42 13.11 8.00 0.99
CA ASP A 42 12.24 9.15 0.82
C ASP A 42 10.93 8.84 0.08
N ALA A 43 10.83 7.76 -0.69
CA ALA A 43 9.63 7.45 -1.47
C ALA A 43 8.45 7.00 -0.60
N LEU A 44 8.73 6.27 0.49
CA LEU A 44 7.71 5.88 1.47
C LEU A 44 7.23 7.10 2.27
N GLU A 45 8.15 7.98 2.63
CA GLU A 45 7.85 9.22 3.36
C GLU A 45 7.07 10.21 2.50
N GLU A 46 7.45 10.40 1.23
CA GLU A 46 6.69 11.17 0.23
C GLU A 46 5.28 10.59 0.03
N MET A 47 5.16 9.26 -0.11
CA MET A 47 3.86 8.63 -0.31
C MET A 47 2.98 8.75 0.93
N ALA A 48 3.55 8.59 2.13
CA ALA A 48 2.85 8.80 3.39
C ALA A 48 2.40 10.25 3.55
N HIS A 49 3.27 11.21 3.22
CA HIS A 49 2.94 12.63 3.24
C HIS A 49 1.79 12.96 2.26
N ARG A 50 1.82 12.45 1.02
CA ARG A 50 0.73 12.65 0.05
C ARG A 50 -0.58 12.01 0.51
N LEU A 51 -0.53 10.78 1.01
CA LEU A 51 -1.72 10.06 1.49
C LEU A 51 -2.32 10.71 2.73
N ALA A 52 -1.51 11.24 3.64
CA ALA A 52 -1.98 11.94 4.84
C ALA A 52 -2.52 13.35 4.54
N LYS A 53 -1.93 14.06 3.56
CA LYS A 53 -2.31 15.43 3.23
C LYS A 53 -3.76 15.54 2.77
N TYR A 54 -4.24 14.60 1.95
CA TYR A 54 -5.59 14.68 1.37
C TYR A 54 -6.72 14.58 2.43
N PRO A 55 -6.73 13.61 3.36
CA PRO A 55 -7.67 13.58 4.48
C PRO A 55 -7.55 14.80 5.40
N LEU A 56 -6.32 15.27 5.70
CA LEU A 56 -6.11 16.40 6.60
C LEU A 56 -6.65 17.71 6.02
N GLN A 57 -6.51 17.93 4.72
CA GLN A 57 -7.14 19.07 4.03
C GLN A 57 -8.67 19.00 4.07
N ALA A 58 -9.24 17.80 3.94
CA ALA A 58 -10.68 17.60 4.05
C ALA A 58 -11.20 17.87 5.49
N TYR A 59 -10.41 17.58 6.52
CA TYR A 59 -10.72 17.94 7.90
C TYR A 59 -10.75 19.47 8.11
N LEU A 60 -9.73 20.19 7.64
CA LEU A 60 -9.68 21.65 7.74
C LEU A 60 -10.84 22.36 7.02
N GLY A 61 -11.27 21.83 5.87
CA GLY A 61 -12.44 22.34 5.15
C GLY A 61 -13.77 22.09 5.87
N ARG A 62 -13.84 21.08 6.74
CA ARG A 62 -15.03 20.73 7.53
C ARG A 62 -15.15 21.58 8.80
N ASP A 63 -14.03 21.94 9.43
CA ASP A 63 -14.01 22.83 10.59
C ASP A 63 -14.35 24.28 10.23
N ALA A 64 -13.88 24.78 9.07
CA ALA A 64 -14.23 26.11 8.57
C ALA A 64 -15.75 26.30 8.32
N ASP A 65 -16.44 25.23 7.95
CA ASP A 65 -17.89 25.22 7.69
C ASP A 65 -18.72 25.16 8.99
N LEU A 66 -18.11 24.68 10.09
CA LEU A 66 -18.70 24.67 11.44
C LEU A 66 -18.54 26.03 12.14
N ASP A 67 -17.39 26.69 11.96
CA ASP A 67 -17.14 28.04 12.51
C ASP A 67 -17.99 29.12 11.82
N ALA A 68 -18.33 28.97 10.54
CA ALA A 68 -19.18 29.90 9.81
C ALA A 68 -20.68 29.83 10.19
N ARG A 69 -21.08 28.85 11.01
CA ARG A 69 -22.48 28.62 11.45
C ARG A 69 -22.73 28.97 12.92
N SER A 70 -21.74 29.50 13.62
CA SER A 70 -21.85 30.00 15.01
C SER A 70 -21.89 31.52 15.04
#